data_AF-A0A3C0E7P5-F1
#
_entry.id   AF-A0A3C0E7P5-F1
#
_cell.length_a   1.000
_cell.length_b   1.000
_cell.length_c   1.000
_cell.angle_alpha   90.00
_cell.angle_beta   90.00
_cell.angle_gamma   90.00
#
_symmetry.space_group_name_H-M   'P 1'
#
loop_
_entity.id
_entity.type
_entity.pdbx_description
1 polymer ?
#
loop_
_entity_poly.entity_id
_entity_poly.type
_entity_poly.pdbx_seq_one_letter_code
_entity_poly.pdbx_strand_id
1 'polypeptide(L)'
;MRYTKYITYILLLLLYGHFSSCSVEEEDQLLLSSNSGSFSTLGTVVNTEQLTIDSDTYGALLPVNTHIFTDNKVNILGQRVLLEVLFLDKNKQNNNSEAKKVEIISLYKVLTKDADCITPEEAVESINNIFGTAPICITSSSISKEHLNIQYEIGGNNSNISHRISLLVPQMPIWMKMDCCR
;
A
#
# COMPACT_ATOMS: atom_id res chain seq x y z
N MET A 1 54.42 -24.69 2.94
CA MET A 1 53.03 -24.34 2.56
C MET A 1 52.62 -22.98 3.15
N ARG A 2 53.28 -21.89 2.75
CA ARG A 2 53.05 -20.55 3.34
C ARG A 2 52.46 -19.52 2.35
N TYR A 3 52.34 -19.90 1.06
CA TYR A 3 51.84 -19.04 -0.02
C TYR A 3 50.35 -19.26 -0.33
N THR A 4 49.76 -20.39 0.05
CA THR A 4 48.34 -20.71 -0.22
C THR A 4 47.37 -19.81 0.54
N LYS A 5 47.73 -19.32 1.73
CA LYS A 5 46.89 -18.38 2.50
C LYS A 5 46.84 -16.99 1.86
N TYR A 6 47.93 -16.52 1.25
CA TYR A 6 47.95 -15.21 0.60
C TYR A 6 47.18 -15.21 -0.73
N ILE A 7 47.20 -16.33 -1.46
CA ILE A 7 46.42 -16.52 -2.69
C ILE A 7 44.90 -16.45 -2.39
N THR A 8 44.45 -17.03 -1.27
CA THR A 8 43.02 -16.95 -0.88
C THR A 8 42.59 -15.54 -0.49
N TYR A 9 43.46 -14.72 0.14
CA TYR A 9 43.13 -13.33 0.46
C TYR A 9 43.06 -12.43 -0.78
N ILE A 10 43.93 -12.65 -1.77
CA ILE A 10 43.91 -11.89 -3.03
C ILE A 10 42.66 -12.24 -3.87
N LEU A 11 42.24 -13.50 -3.87
CA LEU A 11 41.01 -13.93 -4.56
C LEU A 11 39.74 -13.31 -3.91
N LEU A 12 39.74 -13.12 -2.59
CA LEU A 12 38.63 -12.51 -1.85
C LEU A 12 38.50 -10.99 -2.13
N LEU A 13 39.63 -10.30 -2.34
CA LEU A 13 39.65 -8.86 -2.67
C LEU A 13 39.20 -8.57 -4.10
N LEU A 14 39.45 -9.47 -5.05
CA LEU A 14 38.99 -9.33 -6.44
C LEU A 14 37.48 -9.52 -6.60
N LEU A 15 36.82 -10.25 -5.69
CA LEU A 15 35.37 -10.46 -5.71
C LEU A 15 34.56 -9.25 -5.19
N TYR A 16 35.17 -8.33 -4.44
CA TYR A 16 34.52 -7.09 -4.00
C TYR A 16 34.43 -6.02 -5.10
N GLY A 17 35.16 -6.18 -6.21
CA GLY A 17 35.17 -5.24 -7.34
C GLY A 17 34.00 -5.40 -8.32
N HIS A 18 33.09 -6.35 -8.10
CA HIS A 18 31.96 -6.66 -8.99
C HIS A 18 30.58 -6.35 -8.39
N PHE A 19 30.49 -5.37 -7.50
CA PHE A 19 29.23 -4.64 -7.38
C PHE A 19 29.18 -3.64 -8.52
N SER A 20 28.51 -4.04 -9.61
CA SER A 20 28.11 -3.15 -10.68
C SER A 20 27.55 -1.87 -10.09
N SER A 21 28.18 -0.76 -10.42
CA SER A 21 27.53 0.55 -10.40
C SER A 21 26.22 0.40 -11.17
N CYS A 22 25.10 0.68 -10.51
CA CYS A 22 23.82 0.84 -11.17
C CYS A 22 24.01 1.95 -12.21
N SER A 23 24.07 1.58 -13.49
CA SER A 23 24.04 2.56 -14.57
C SER A 23 22.66 3.18 -14.52
N VAL A 24 22.61 4.46 -14.14
CA VAL A 24 21.42 5.30 -14.18
C VAL A 24 20.85 5.22 -15.59
N GLU A 25 19.72 4.56 -15.74
CA GLU A 25 18.98 4.45 -17.00
C GLU A 25 18.38 5.83 -17.33
N GLU A 26 18.23 6.15 -18.62
CA GLU A 26 17.79 7.48 -19.10
C GLU A 26 16.42 7.93 -18.56
N GLU A 27 15.62 7.03 -17.98
CA GLU A 27 14.34 7.36 -17.34
C GLU A 27 14.49 8.17 -16.04
N ASP A 28 15.63 8.06 -15.35
CA ASP A 28 15.92 8.85 -14.15
C ASP A 28 16.13 10.34 -14.46
N GLN A 29 16.36 10.73 -15.72
CA GLN A 29 16.53 12.15 -16.06
C GLN A 29 15.24 12.96 -15.94
N LEU A 30 14.05 12.32 -16.09
CA LEU A 30 12.77 12.96 -15.80
C LEU A 30 12.53 13.14 -14.30
N LEU A 31 13.06 12.24 -13.48
CA LEU A 31 13.00 12.33 -12.01
C LEU A 31 14.01 13.35 -11.47
N LEU A 32 15.14 13.54 -12.14
CA LEU A 32 16.19 14.49 -11.75
C LEU A 32 15.88 15.95 -12.15
N SER A 33 14.97 16.22 -13.09
CA SER A 33 14.58 17.60 -13.43
C SER A 33 13.70 18.26 -12.36
N SER A 34 13.15 17.46 -11.44
CA SER A 34 12.29 17.91 -10.37
C SER A 34 13.07 17.87 -9.06
N ASN A 35 13.54 19.04 -8.60
CA ASN A 35 14.04 19.22 -7.23
C ASN A 35 12.88 19.11 -6.18
N SER A 36 11.99 18.15 -6.36
CA SER A 36 10.82 17.78 -5.58
C SER A 36 10.66 16.27 -5.76
N GLY A 37 10.93 15.51 -4.70
CA GLY A 37 10.75 14.07 -4.72
C GLY A 37 9.29 13.67 -4.99
N SER A 38 9.11 12.40 -5.33
CA SER A 38 7.79 11.77 -5.34
C SER A 38 7.34 11.45 -3.91
N PHE A 39 6.03 11.40 -3.69
CA PHE A 39 5.45 11.10 -2.39
C PHE A 39 4.41 9.99 -2.51
N SER A 40 4.47 9.02 -1.60
CA SER A 40 3.49 7.93 -1.57
C SER A 40 2.36 8.21 -0.59
N THR A 41 1.14 7.84 -0.96
CA THR A 41 -0.03 7.94 -0.08
C THR A 41 -1.11 6.95 -0.47
N LEU A 42 -1.90 6.52 0.51
CA LEU A 42 -3.18 5.87 0.26
C LEU A 42 -4.24 6.94 0.06
N GLY A 43 -5.21 6.66 -0.80
CA GLY A 43 -6.32 7.56 -1.03
C GLY A 43 -7.55 6.86 -1.58
N THR A 44 -8.67 7.56 -1.55
CA THR A 44 -9.96 7.07 -2.03
C THR A 44 -10.46 7.97 -3.14
N VAL A 45 -10.96 7.38 -4.24
CA VAL A 45 -11.60 8.12 -5.33
C VAL A 45 -12.94 8.66 -4.84
N VAL A 46 -13.08 9.98 -4.72
CA VAL A 46 -14.28 10.65 -4.18
C VAL A 46 -15.11 11.39 -5.23
N ASN A 47 -14.55 11.62 -6.42
CA ASN A 47 -15.27 12.19 -7.55
C ASN A 47 -14.66 11.62 -8.84
N THR A 48 -15.48 11.22 -9.81
CA THR A 48 -15.08 10.66 -11.09
C THR A 48 -15.26 11.61 -12.27
N GLU A 49 -16.14 12.62 -12.16
CA GLU A 49 -16.35 13.65 -13.19
C GLU A 49 -15.19 14.65 -13.21
N GLN A 50 -14.92 15.22 -12.04
CA GLN A 50 -13.67 15.94 -11.77
C GLN A 50 -12.83 15.03 -10.89
N LEU A 51 -12.03 14.17 -11.53
CA LEU A 51 -11.29 13.13 -10.84
C LEU A 51 -10.56 13.70 -9.61
N THR A 52 -11.00 13.27 -8.43
CA THR A 52 -10.50 13.76 -7.14
C THR A 52 -10.24 12.56 -6.23
N ILE A 53 -9.07 12.57 -5.60
CA ILE A 53 -8.69 11.58 -4.60
C ILE A 53 -8.65 12.25 -3.24
N ASP A 54 -9.32 11.69 -2.23
CA ASP A 54 -9.06 12.06 -0.85
C ASP A 54 -7.88 11.22 -0.33
N SER A 55 -6.71 11.85 -0.20
CA SER A 55 -5.49 11.23 0.31
C SER A 55 -5.46 11.27 1.83
N ASP A 56 -5.08 10.16 2.45
CA ASP A 56 -4.93 10.03 3.89
C ASP A 56 -3.89 11.01 4.46
N THR A 57 -2.88 11.35 3.66
CA THR A 57 -1.73 12.16 4.11
C THR A 57 -1.87 13.61 3.69
N TYR A 58 -2.38 13.86 2.49
CA TYR A 58 -2.29 15.16 1.84
C TYR A 58 -3.64 15.83 1.58
N GLY A 59 -4.76 15.20 1.97
CA GLY A 59 -6.11 15.69 1.71
C GLY A 59 -6.51 15.54 0.24
N ALA A 60 -7.36 16.44 -0.26
CA ALA A 60 -7.86 16.36 -1.63
C ALA A 60 -6.75 16.57 -2.67
N LEU A 61 -6.56 15.60 -3.57
CA LEU A 61 -5.64 15.63 -4.69
C LEU A 61 -6.43 15.70 -6.01
N LEU A 62 -5.92 16.50 -6.95
CA LEU A 62 -6.44 16.71 -8.30
C LEU A 62 -5.40 16.22 -9.31
N PRO A 63 -5.49 14.96 -9.77
CA PRO A 63 -4.62 14.42 -10.81
C PRO A 63 -4.77 15.20 -12.12
N VAL A 64 -3.65 15.59 -12.74
CA VAL A 64 -3.67 16.21 -14.08
C VAL A 64 -3.72 15.17 -15.19
N ASN A 65 -3.07 14.03 -15.00
CA ASN A 65 -2.98 12.92 -15.95
C ASN A 65 -4.05 11.86 -15.67
N THR A 66 -5.33 12.23 -15.74
CA THR A 66 -6.45 11.37 -15.32
C THR A 66 -6.63 10.07 -16.11
N HIS A 67 -6.05 9.96 -17.31
CA HIS A 67 -6.13 8.77 -18.17
C HIS A 67 -5.63 7.50 -17.46
N ILE A 68 -4.59 7.61 -16.61
CA ILE A 68 -4.01 6.50 -15.85
C ILE A 68 -5.05 5.75 -14.99
N PHE A 69 -6.09 6.44 -14.51
CA PHE A 69 -7.16 5.82 -13.72
C PHE A 69 -8.12 4.98 -14.55
N THR A 70 -8.35 5.41 -15.80
CA THR A 70 -9.19 4.68 -16.74
C THR A 70 -8.47 3.44 -17.24
N ASP A 71 -7.18 3.58 -17.59
CA ASP A 71 -6.34 2.49 -18.07
C ASP A 71 -6.20 1.37 -17.02
N ASN A 72 -6.05 1.77 -15.75
CA ASN A 72 -5.96 0.83 -14.62
C ASN A 72 -7.34 0.40 -14.07
N LYS A 73 -8.46 0.86 -14.66
CA LYS A 73 -9.84 0.53 -14.23
C LYS A 73 -10.09 0.81 -12.74
N VAL A 74 -9.58 1.94 -12.27
CA VAL A 74 -9.74 2.43 -10.89
C VAL A 74 -10.51 3.74 -10.81
N ASN A 75 -11.16 4.16 -11.90
CA ASN A 75 -12.05 5.33 -11.97
C ASN A 75 -13.46 5.06 -11.41
N ILE A 76 -13.53 4.33 -10.28
CA ILE A 76 -14.79 3.95 -9.62
C ILE A 76 -14.88 4.71 -8.31
N LEU A 77 -16.04 5.29 -8.00
CA LEU A 77 -16.29 5.98 -6.74
C LEU A 77 -16.08 5.03 -5.55
N GLY A 78 -15.37 5.50 -4.52
CA GLY A 78 -15.03 4.71 -3.34
C GLY A 78 -13.86 3.74 -3.53
N GLN A 79 -13.29 3.63 -4.74
CA GLN A 79 -12.12 2.78 -4.97
C GLN A 79 -10.92 3.31 -4.20
N ARG A 80 -10.33 2.44 -3.38
CA ARG A 80 -9.08 2.71 -2.68
C ARG A 80 -7.88 2.46 -3.59
N VAL A 81 -6.90 3.35 -3.50
CA VAL A 81 -5.69 3.34 -4.33
C VAL A 81 -4.46 3.66 -3.51
N LEU A 82 -3.33 3.07 -3.89
CA LEU A 82 -2.00 3.47 -3.45
C LEU A 82 -1.37 4.26 -4.59
N LEU A 83 -0.92 5.47 -4.27
CA LEU A 83 -0.46 6.45 -5.25
C LEU A 83 0.97 6.85 -4.93
N GLU A 84 1.71 7.12 -5.99
CA GLU A 84 2.93 7.91 -5.94
C GLU A 84 2.69 9.19 -6.74
N VAL A 85 2.89 10.35 -6.10
CA VAL A 85 2.50 11.64 -6.65
C VAL A 85 3.65 12.64 -6.68
N LEU A 86 3.65 13.47 -7.70
CA LEU A 86 4.49 14.66 -7.82
C LEU A 86 3.63 15.91 -7.65
N PHE A 87 3.97 16.76 -6.68
CA PHE A 87 3.28 18.03 -6.47
C PHE A 87 3.75 19.07 -7.48
N LEU A 88 2.81 19.62 -8.25
CA LEU A 88 3.12 20.66 -9.26
C LEU A 88 3.38 22.04 -8.63
N ASP A 89 2.89 22.26 -7.40
CA ASP A 89 3.15 23.48 -6.62
C ASP A 89 3.81 23.14 -5.29
N LYS A 90 5.09 23.50 -5.16
CA LYS A 90 5.91 23.21 -3.97
C LYS A 90 5.40 23.89 -2.70
N ASN A 91 4.68 25.00 -2.82
CA ASN A 91 4.20 25.76 -1.65
C ASN A 91 2.93 25.15 -1.03
N LYS A 92 2.27 24.21 -1.71
CA LYS A 92 1.00 23.61 -1.26
C LYS A 92 1.13 22.25 -0.60
N GLN A 93 2.34 21.72 -0.46
CA GLN A 93 2.54 20.39 0.14
C GLN A 93 1.94 20.29 1.56
N ASN A 94 2.10 21.33 2.38
CA ASN A 94 1.78 21.31 3.81
C ASN A 94 0.37 21.85 4.18
N ASN A 95 -0.38 22.41 3.23
CA ASN A 95 -1.69 23.01 3.52
C ASN A 95 -2.83 22.07 3.11
N ASN A 96 -3.54 21.50 4.08
CA ASN A 96 -4.64 20.54 3.83
C ASN A 96 -5.98 21.20 3.46
N SER A 97 -6.06 22.53 3.40
CA SER A 97 -7.33 23.24 3.18
C SER A 97 -7.71 23.40 1.71
N GLU A 98 -6.77 23.20 0.77
CA GLU A 98 -7.03 23.35 -0.66
C GLU A 98 -6.69 22.08 -1.41
N ALA A 99 -7.47 21.79 -2.45
CA ALA A 99 -7.20 20.67 -3.34
C ALA A 99 -5.89 20.89 -4.12
N LYS A 100 -4.99 19.91 -4.06
CA LYS A 100 -3.62 20.02 -4.59
C LYS A 100 -3.53 19.40 -5.98
N LYS A 101 -3.06 20.15 -6.97
CA LYS A 101 -2.78 19.60 -8.31
C LYS A 101 -1.53 18.74 -8.27
N VAL A 102 -1.66 17.51 -8.75
CA VAL A 102 -0.57 16.53 -8.75
C VAL A 102 -0.50 15.80 -10.08
N GLU A 103 0.70 15.33 -10.41
CA GLU A 103 0.91 14.32 -11.43
C GLU A 103 1.08 12.96 -10.75
N ILE A 104 0.42 11.93 -11.29
CA ILE A 104 0.50 10.58 -10.76
C ILE A 104 1.62 9.84 -11.49
N ILE A 105 2.60 9.37 -10.72
CA ILE A 105 3.75 8.60 -11.22
C ILE A 105 3.37 7.11 -11.25
N SER A 106 2.88 6.61 -10.11
CA SER A 106 2.49 5.21 -9.92
C SER A 106 1.09 5.11 -9.32
N LEU A 107 0.31 4.13 -9.77
CA LEU A 107 -1.07 3.92 -9.33
C LEU A 107 -1.35 2.43 -9.18
N TYR A 108 -1.69 2.02 -7.96
CA TYR A 108 -2.03 0.63 -7.65
C TYR A 108 -3.42 0.54 -7.03
N LYS A 109 -4.21 -0.41 -7.52
CA LYS A 109 -5.50 -0.75 -6.93
C LYS A 109 -5.29 -1.43 -5.58
N VAL A 110 -6.00 -0.98 -4.55
CA VAL A 110 -5.96 -1.59 -3.22
C VAL A 110 -7.23 -2.42 -3.01
N LEU A 111 -7.08 -3.63 -2.45
CA LEU A 111 -8.21 -4.47 -2.06
C LEU A 111 -8.93 -3.82 -0.88
N THR A 112 -10.21 -3.51 -1.05
CA THR A 112 -11.06 -2.90 -0.02
C THR A 112 -12.26 -3.79 0.23
N LYS A 113 -12.52 -4.06 1.50
CA LYS A 113 -13.60 -4.95 1.93
C LYS A 113 -14.20 -4.42 3.22
N ASP A 114 -15.49 -4.62 3.39
CA ASP A 114 -16.15 -4.45 4.68
C ASP A 114 -15.69 -5.54 5.66
N ALA A 115 -15.78 -5.22 6.95
CA ALA A 115 -15.54 -6.19 8.00
C ALA A 115 -16.74 -7.16 8.12
N ASP A 116 -16.44 -8.44 8.24
CA ASP A 116 -17.43 -9.48 8.45
C ASP A 116 -17.77 -9.54 9.96
N CYS A 117 -18.94 -9.02 10.32
CA CYS A 117 -19.45 -9.10 11.69
C CYS A 117 -20.03 -10.51 11.95
N ILE A 118 -19.50 -11.22 12.94
CA ILE A 118 -19.92 -12.61 13.25
C ILE A 118 -20.35 -12.73 14.70
N THR A 119 -21.38 -13.54 14.96
CA THR A 119 -21.72 -13.92 16.33
C THR A 119 -20.76 -15.01 16.84
N PRO A 120 -20.63 -15.21 18.17
CA PRO A 120 -19.78 -16.27 18.72
C PRO A 120 -20.18 -17.68 18.24
N GLU A 121 -21.47 -17.92 18.02
CA GLU A 121 -22.01 -19.20 17.57
C GLU A 121 -21.64 -19.47 16.09
N GLU A 122 -21.78 -18.46 15.23
CA GLU A 122 -21.42 -18.53 13.81
C GLU A 122 -19.90 -18.60 13.60
N ALA A 123 -19.11 -18.04 14.53
CA ALA A 123 -17.65 -18.01 14.39
C ALA A 123 -17.06 -19.41 14.24
N VAL A 124 -17.53 -20.40 15.01
CA VAL A 124 -16.95 -21.75 15.00
C VAL A 124 -17.20 -22.47 13.67
N GLU A 125 -18.40 -22.34 13.11
CA GLU A 125 -18.75 -22.98 11.83
C GLU A 125 -18.16 -22.22 10.63
N SER A 126 -18.24 -20.90 10.64
CA SER A 126 -17.78 -20.05 9.53
C SER A 126 -16.25 -20.01 9.41
N ILE A 127 -15.50 -20.08 10.52
CA ILE A 127 -14.04 -20.13 10.47
C ILE A 127 -13.57 -21.35 9.69
N ASN A 128 -14.16 -22.52 9.94
CA ASN A 128 -13.70 -23.76 9.32
C ASN A 128 -14.16 -23.91 7.86
N ASN A 129 -15.36 -23.42 7.53
CA ASN A 129 -15.96 -23.67 6.21
C ASN A 129 -15.84 -22.49 5.23
N ILE A 130 -15.63 -21.26 5.70
CA ILE A 130 -15.74 -20.04 4.87
C ILE A 130 -14.48 -19.17 4.93
N PHE A 131 -13.91 -18.95 6.11
CA PHE A 131 -12.81 -18.00 6.29
C PHE A 131 -11.42 -18.65 6.26
N GLY A 132 -11.28 -19.81 6.90
CA GLY A 132 -10.00 -20.48 7.10
C GLY A 132 -9.10 -19.77 8.12
N THR A 133 -8.02 -20.45 8.50
CA THR A 133 -7.03 -19.96 9.47
C THR A 133 -5.61 -20.10 8.94
N ALA A 134 -5.44 -20.03 7.61
CA ALA A 134 -4.12 -20.08 6.99
C ALA A 134 -3.25 -18.91 7.50
N PRO A 135 -1.95 -19.15 7.78
CA PRO A 135 -1.10 -18.12 8.35
C PRO A 135 -0.89 -16.95 7.39
N ILE A 136 -0.90 -15.75 7.94
CA ILE A 136 -0.63 -14.49 7.26
C ILE A 136 0.36 -13.68 8.11
N CYS A 137 1.35 -13.06 7.47
CA CYS A 137 2.29 -12.18 8.14
C CYS A 137 1.85 -10.73 7.95
N ILE A 138 1.46 -10.04 9.01
CA ILE A 138 1.18 -8.59 8.94
C ILE A 138 2.51 -7.86 9.12
N THR A 139 2.91 -7.09 8.10
CA THR A 139 4.17 -6.34 8.12
C THR A 139 3.99 -4.91 8.58
N SER A 140 2.82 -4.31 8.31
CA SER A 140 2.46 -3.00 8.82
C SER A 140 0.94 -2.84 8.93
N SER A 141 0.51 -1.91 9.78
CA SER A 141 -0.89 -1.51 9.87
C SER A 141 -1.01 -0.03 10.23
N SER A 142 -2.06 0.62 9.74
CA SER A 142 -2.37 2.01 10.07
C SER A 142 -3.87 2.25 10.02
N ILE A 143 -4.33 3.28 10.72
CA ILE A 143 -5.73 3.71 10.68
C ILE A 143 -5.77 5.06 9.99
N SER A 144 -6.62 5.15 8.98
CA SER A 144 -6.99 6.38 8.30
C SER A 144 -8.39 6.83 8.75
N LYS A 145 -8.90 7.91 8.18
CA LYS A 145 -10.22 8.46 8.53
C LYS A 145 -11.35 7.42 8.48
N GLU A 146 -11.33 6.54 7.48
CA GLU A 146 -12.43 5.58 7.22
C GLU A 146 -11.96 4.13 7.08
N HIS A 147 -10.64 3.88 7.05
CA HIS A 147 -10.10 2.54 6.75
C HIS A 147 -9.04 2.10 7.75
N LEU A 148 -9.10 0.82 8.13
CA LEU A 148 -7.95 0.08 8.65
C LEU A 148 -7.12 -0.43 7.47
N ASN A 149 -5.91 0.10 7.32
CA ASN A 149 -4.98 -0.32 6.28
C ASN A 149 -4.05 -1.41 6.85
N ILE A 150 -3.91 -2.52 6.13
CA ILE A 150 -3.05 -3.64 6.53
C ILE A 150 -2.15 -4.00 5.35
N GLN A 151 -0.85 -3.99 5.58
CA GLN A 151 0.12 -4.58 4.69
C GLN A 151 0.47 -5.97 5.20
N TYR A 152 0.47 -6.93 4.29
CA TYR A 152 0.68 -8.32 4.65
C TYR A 152 1.43 -9.09 3.58
N GLU A 153 2.01 -10.20 4.00
CA GLU A 153 2.63 -11.20 3.16
C GLU A 153 1.93 -12.55 3.36
N ILE A 154 1.69 -13.25 2.26
CA ILE A 154 1.13 -14.60 2.24
C ILE A 154 2.13 -15.56 1.61
N GLY A 155 2.20 -16.77 2.16
CA GLY A 155 3.00 -17.84 1.60
C GLY A 155 2.31 -18.51 0.41
N GLY A 156 3.09 -18.86 -0.61
CA GLY A 156 2.61 -19.49 -1.83
C GLY A 156 2.38 -18.47 -2.95
N ASN A 157 2.99 -18.71 -4.10
CA ASN A 157 2.81 -17.89 -5.29
C ASN A 157 2.29 -18.79 -6.42
N ASN A 158 0.96 -18.94 -6.48
CA ASN A 158 0.31 -19.60 -7.60
C ASN A 158 -0.82 -18.69 -8.11
N SER A 159 -0.61 -18.09 -9.27
CA SER A 159 -1.57 -17.18 -9.90
C SER A 159 -2.92 -17.82 -10.24
N ASN A 160 -3.00 -19.15 -10.27
CA ASN A 160 -4.25 -19.88 -10.49
C ASN A 160 -5.09 -20.06 -9.23
N ILE A 161 -4.55 -19.73 -8.04
CA ILE A 161 -5.24 -19.89 -6.76
C ILE A 161 -5.44 -18.50 -6.14
N SER A 162 -6.69 -18.04 -6.14
CA SER A 162 -7.02 -16.78 -5.46
C SER A 162 -7.08 -16.99 -3.96
N HIS A 163 -6.33 -16.18 -3.22
CA HIS A 163 -6.44 -16.13 -1.76
C HIS A 163 -7.61 -15.23 -1.36
N ARG A 164 -8.32 -15.61 -0.28
CA ARG A 164 -9.37 -14.80 0.33
C ARG A 164 -8.86 -14.28 1.68
N ILE A 165 -8.85 -12.96 1.85
CA ILE A 165 -8.52 -12.29 3.12
C ILE A 165 -9.78 -11.61 3.63
N SER A 166 -10.09 -11.77 4.92
CA SER A 166 -11.29 -11.18 5.54
C SER A 166 -10.96 -10.70 6.96
N LEU A 167 -11.59 -9.60 7.38
CA LEU A 167 -11.48 -9.07 8.73
C LEU A 167 -12.73 -9.47 9.51
N LEU A 168 -12.56 -10.36 10.50
CA LEU A 168 -13.66 -10.82 11.34
C LEU A 168 -13.81 -9.93 12.56
N VAL A 169 -15.02 -9.44 12.80
CA VAL A 169 -15.35 -8.64 13.98
C VAL A 169 -16.40 -9.39 14.80
N PRO A 170 -16.06 -9.88 16.01
CA PRO A 170 -17.02 -10.56 16.86
C PRO A 170 -18.07 -9.55 17.36
N GLN A 171 -19.34 -9.82 17.11
CA GLN A 171 -20.44 -9.10 17.75
C GLN A 171 -20.55 -9.55 19.19
N MET A 172 -20.21 -8.66 20.12
CA MET A 172 -20.49 -8.90 21.54
C MET A 172 -21.99 -8.69 21.82
N PRO A 173 -22.65 -9.61 22.54
CA PRO A 173 -24.01 -9.40 22.97
C PRO A 173 -24.10 -8.18 23.90
N ILE A 174 -25.16 -7.39 23.73
CA ILE A 174 -25.42 -6.09 24.39
C ILE A 174 -25.27 -6.16 25.92
N TRP A 175 -25.47 -7.33 26.53
CA TRP A 175 -25.37 -7.57 27.97
C TRP A 175 -23.95 -7.55 28.54
N MET A 176 -22.90 -7.77 27.72
CA MET A 176 -21.50 -7.68 28.18
C MET A 176 -20.98 -6.23 28.25
N LYS A 177 -21.76 -5.24 27.80
CA LYS A 177 -21.39 -3.82 27.88
C LYS A 177 -21.53 -3.22 29.29
N MET A 178 -22.16 -3.93 30.23
CA MET A 178 -22.45 -3.42 31.58
C MET A 178 -21.35 -3.67 32.63
N ASP A 179 -20.40 -4.58 32.39
CA ASP A 179 -19.47 -5.01 33.45
C ASP A 179 -18.07 -4.34 33.43
N CYS A 180 -17.83 -3.40 32.52
CA CYS A 180 -16.56 -2.65 32.45
C CYS A 180 -16.68 -1.22 33.02
N CYS A 181 -17.30 -1.07 34.19
CA CYS A 181 -17.07 0.09 35.06
C CYS A 181 -17.38 -0.30 36.53
N ARG A 182 -16.35 -0.71 37.27
CA ARG A 182 -16.26 -0.53 38.71
C ARG A 182 -14.87 -0.04 39.07
#